data_AF-A0A224XRE8-F1
#
_entry.id   AF-A0A224XRE8-F1
#
_cell.length_a   1.000
_cell.length_b   1.000
_cell.length_c   1.000
_cell.angle_alpha   90.00
_cell.angle_beta   90.00
_cell.angle_gamma   90.00
#
_symmetry.space_group_name_H-M   'P 1'
#
loop_
_entity.id
_entity.type
_entity.pdbx_description
1 polymer ?
#
loop_
_entity_poly.entity_id
_entity_poly.type
_entity_poly.pdbx_seq_one_letter_code
_entity_poly.pdbx_strand_id
1 'polypeptide(L)'
;MPPSFLVFSTLVLLNMCLLHIAHGRDPSLLSIIAGMNDECKEKEHVETLCQTCAKRTKSNIVYPMCCYGQEGAKEWCVRYTNYGKQPVYYGNP
;
A
#
# COMPACT_ATOMS: atom_id res chain seq x y z
N MET A 1 25.47 20.15 -37.50
CA MET A 1 25.68 18.80 -36.94
C MET A 1 25.82 18.91 -35.43
N PRO A 2 25.10 18.18 -34.56
CA PRO A 2 23.75 17.63 -34.65
C PRO A 2 22.90 18.02 -33.39
N PRO A 3 21.92 18.94 -33.49
CA PRO A 3 20.98 19.19 -32.38
C PRO A 3 19.94 18.08 -32.21
N SER A 4 19.80 17.21 -33.22
CA SER A 4 18.78 16.17 -33.27
C SER A 4 18.94 15.11 -32.18
N PHE A 5 20.17 14.70 -31.85
CA PHE A 5 20.41 13.67 -30.83
C PHE A 5 20.00 14.10 -29.42
N LEU A 6 20.15 15.38 -29.08
CA LEU A 6 19.72 15.92 -27.80
C LEU A 6 18.19 15.96 -27.69
N VAL A 7 17.50 16.26 -28.79
CA VAL A 7 16.03 16.22 -28.86
C VAL A 7 15.51 14.79 -28.72
N PHE A 8 16.16 13.81 -29.34
CA PHE A 8 15.80 12.41 -29.12
C PHE A 8 16.02 11.98 -27.67
N SER A 9 17.13 12.38 -27.05
CA SER A 9 17.44 12.06 -25.66
C SER A 9 16.39 12.62 -24.69
N THR A 10 16.00 13.90 -24.85
CA THR A 10 14.99 14.52 -23.98
C THR A 10 13.61 13.91 -24.18
N LEU A 11 13.22 13.58 -25.42
CA LEU A 11 11.96 12.89 -25.70
C LEU A 11 11.94 11.48 -25.10
N VAL A 12 13.03 10.72 -25.18
CA VAL A 12 13.12 9.38 -24.58
C VAL A 12 13.02 9.47 -23.05
N LEU A 13 13.71 10.41 -22.41
CA LEU A 13 13.64 10.60 -20.97
C LEU A 13 12.25 11.04 -20.49
N LEU A 14 11.58 11.94 -21.23
CA LEU A 14 10.19 12.34 -20.93
C LEU A 14 9.24 11.15 -21.03
N ASN A 15 9.35 10.32 -22.08
CA ASN A 15 8.52 9.15 -22.26
C ASN A 15 8.78 8.08 -21.18
N MET A 16 10.04 7.86 -20.78
CA MET A 16 10.39 6.95 -19.69
C MET A 16 9.85 7.44 -18.34
N CYS A 17 9.95 8.75 -18.05
CA CYS A 17 9.34 9.35 -16.86
C CYS A 17 7.82 9.16 -16.84
N LEU A 18 7.14 9.41 -17.97
CA LEU A 18 5.69 9.22 -18.09
C LEU A 18 5.30 7.74 -17.91
N LEU A 19 6.09 6.80 -18.42
CA LEU A 19 5.87 5.37 -18.23
C LEU A 19 6.05 4.94 -16.77
N HIS A 20 7.04 5.48 -16.06
CA HIS A 20 7.24 5.23 -14.62
C HIS A 20 6.09 5.79 -13.77
N ILE A 21 5.56 6.97 -14.11
CA ILE A 21 4.40 7.54 -13.43
C ILE A 21 3.15 6.70 -13.70
N ALA A 22 2.98 6.19 -14.93
CA ALA A 22 1.91 5.25 -15.28
C ALA A 22 2.05 3.90 -14.53
N HIS A 23 3.29 3.42 -14.34
CA HIS A 23 3.62 2.23 -13.55
C HIS A 23 3.56 2.44 -12.03
N GLY A 24 3.35 3.66 -11.54
CA GLY A 24 3.12 3.93 -10.11
C GLY A 24 1.86 3.27 -9.54
N ARG A 25 1.07 2.61 -10.38
CA ARG A 25 -0.06 1.76 -10.00
C ARG A 25 0.17 0.36 -10.54
N ASP A 26 0.94 -0.44 -9.80
CA ASP A 26 1.24 -1.82 -10.12
C ASP A 26 -0.06 -2.65 -10.24
N PRO A 27 -0.43 -3.17 -11.44
CA PRO A 27 -1.65 -3.95 -11.64
C PRO A 27 -1.56 -5.39 -11.07
N SER A 28 -0.37 -5.84 -10.67
CA SER A 28 -0.13 -7.21 -10.16
C SER A 28 -0.80 -7.44 -8.82
N LEU A 29 -1.20 -6.37 -8.13
CA LEU A 29 -1.98 -6.45 -6.91
C LEU A 29 -3.36 -7.08 -7.17
N LEU A 30 -4.03 -6.66 -8.24
CA LEU A 30 -5.42 -7.05 -8.49
C LEU A 30 -5.58 -8.53 -8.83
N SER A 31 -4.53 -9.17 -9.40
CA SER A 31 -4.54 -10.59 -9.74
C SER A 31 -4.25 -11.52 -8.57
N ILE A 32 -3.53 -11.07 -7.53
CA ILE A 32 -3.26 -11.87 -6.31
C ILE A 32 -4.47 -11.86 -5.36
N ILE A 33 -5.29 -10.81 -5.42
CA ILE A 33 -6.35 -10.53 -4.47
C ILE A 33 -7.69 -11.22 -4.82
N ALA A 34 -7.89 -11.67 -6.06
CA ALA A 34 -9.19 -12.03 -6.62
C ALA A 34 -9.90 -13.28 -6.03
N GLY A 35 -9.38 -13.90 -4.96
CA GLY A 35 -9.91 -15.16 -4.42
C GLY A 35 -10.14 -15.26 -2.91
N MET A 36 -9.87 -14.22 -2.12
CA MET A 36 -10.05 -14.26 -0.65
C MET A 36 -11.04 -13.21 -0.15
N ASN A 37 -11.76 -13.50 0.93
CA ASN A 37 -12.74 -12.60 1.53
C ASN A 37 -12.04 -11.29 1.96
N ASP A 38 -12.53 -10.17 1.44
CA ASP A 38 -12.04 -8.83 1.75
C ASP A 38 -12.65 -8.33 3.05
N GLU A 39 -11.94 -8.51 4.16
CA GLU A 39 -12.43 -8.07 5.48
C GLU A 39 -12.55 -6.55 5.58
N CYS A 40 -11.83 -5.78 4.76
CA CYS A 40 -11.90 -4.32 4.75
C CYS A 40 -13.24 -3.82 4.17
N LYS A 41 -13.87 -4.56 3.26
CA LYS A 41 -15.22 -4.21 2.76
C LYS A 41 -16.32 -4.45 3.79
N GLU A 42 -16.15 -5.47 4.62
CA GLU A 42 -17.17 -5.87 5.60
C GLU A 42 -17.03 -5.12 6.93
N LYS A 43 -15.80 -4.74 7.30
CA LYS A 43 -15.46 -4.21 8.63
C LYS A 43 -14.66 -2.91 8.52
N GLU A 44 -15.33 -1.78 8.73
CA GLU A 44 -14.73 -0.44 8.73
C GLU A 44 -13.52 -0.31 9.68
N HIS A 45 -13.57 -0.98 10.84
CA HIS A 45 -12.45 -0.98 11.79
C HIS A 45 -11.21 -1.71 11.25
N VAL A 46 -11.41 -2.75 10.43
CA VAL A 46 -10.31 -3.48 9.76
C VAL A 46 -9.75 -2.62 8.65
N GLU A 47 -10.61 -1.97 7.85
CA GLU A 47 -10.18 -1.01 6.83
C GLU A 47 -9.29 0.08 7.44
N THR A 48 -9.76 0.75 8.48
CA THR A 48 -9.02 1.83 9.15
C THR A 48 -7.67 1.35 9.69
N LEU A 49 -7.62 0.15 10.28
CA LEU A 49 -6.38 -0.48 10.74
C LEU A 49 -5.41 -0.71 9.57
N CYS A 50 -5.87 -1.35 8.50
CA CYS A 50 -5.04 -1.69 7.35
C CYS A 50 -4.54 -0.44 6.62
N GLN A 51 -5.38 0.59 6.45
CA GLN A 51 -4.98 1.90 5.89
C GLN A 51 -3.91 2.56 6.76
N THR A 52 -4.13 2.61 8.08
CA THR A 52 -3.17 3.21 9.02
C THR A 52 -1.83 2.47 9.00
N CYS A 53 -1.88 1.14 8.96
CA CYS A 53 -0.72 0.28 8.92
C CYS A 53 0.10 0.53 7.63
N ALA A 54 -0.54 0.48 6.46
CA ALA A 54 0.09 0.77 5.17
C ALA A 54 0.72 2.18 5.12
N LYS A 55 0.02 3.18 5.68
CA LYS A 55 0.52 4.55 5.76
C LYS A 55 1.78 4.66 6.62
N ARG A 56 1.84 3.97 7.75
CA ARG A 56 3.00 4.00 8.66
C ARG A 56 4.21 3.25 8.11
N THR A 57 3.98 2.11 7.46
CA THR A 57 5.05 1.30 6.84
C THR A 57 5.52 1.89 5.53
N LYS A 58 4.73 2.79 4.93
CA LYS A 58 4.94 3.36 3.60
C LYS A 58 4.99 2.28 2.52
N SER A 59 4.28 1.18 2.75
CA SER A 59 4.31 0.00 1.89
C SER A 59 2.93 -0.27 1.31
N ASN A 60 2.86 -0.26 -0.03
CA ASN A 60 1.61 -0.45 -0.76
C ASN A 60 1.09 -1.90 -0.72
N ILE A 61 1.93 -2.87 -0.33
CA ILE A 61 1.53 -4.29 -0.22
C ILE A 61 0.89 -4.61 1.14
N VAL A 62 1.10 -3.78 2.16
CA VAL A 62 0.59 -4.04 3.51
C VAL A 62 -0.93 -3.93 3.57
N TYR A 63 -1.54 -2.97 2.86
CA TYR A 63 -2.99 -2.82 2.81
C TYR A 63 -3.70 -4.08 2.29
N PRO A 64 -3.37 -4.60 1.09
CA PRO A 64 -3.99 -5.83 0.60
C PRO A 64 -3.59 -7.06 1.40
N MET A 65 -2.35 -7.21 1.90
CA MET A 65 -2.07 -8.35 2.77
C MET A 65 -2.94 -8.34 4.03
N CYS A 66 -3.16 -7.15 4.61
CA CYS A 66 -3.97 -6.97 5.81
C CYS A 66 -5.46 -7.22 5.56
N CYS A 67 -6.03 -6.70 4.47
CA CYS A 67 -7.46 -6.87 4.15
C CYS A 67 -7.84 -8.32 3.80
N TYR A 68 -6.89 -9.09 3.25
CA TYR A 68 -7.11 -10.46 2.80
C TYR A 68 -6.54 -11.50 3.78
N GLY A 69 -6.08 -11.06 4.96
CA GLY A 69 -5.56 -11.95 6.02
C GLY A 69 -4.33 -12.77 5.59
N GLN A 70 -3.53 -12.26 4.65
CA GLN A 70 -2.33 -12.96 4.19
C GLN A 70 -1.23 -12.90 5.26
N GLU A 71 -0.56 -14.03 5.49
CA GLU A 71 0.66 -14.13 6.32
C GLU A 71 0.53 -13.56 7.75
N GLY A 72 -0.69 -13.51 8.31
CA GLY A 72 -0.93 -12.89 9.63
C GLY A 72 -0.68 -11.38 9.66
N ALA A 73 -0.80 -10.71 8.50
CA ALA A 73 -0.54 -9.28 8.34
C ALA A 73 -1.47 -8.42 9.19
N LYS A 74 -2.70 -8.88 9.45
CA LYS A 74 -3.66 -8.18 10.30
C LYS A 74 -3.19 -8.11 11.76
N GLU A 75 -2.81 -9.24 12.34
CA GLU A 75 -2.27 -9.34 13.71
C GLU A 75 -0.96 -8.56 13.84
N TRP A 76 -0.14 -8.60 12.80
CA TRP A 76 1.05 -7.77 12.71
C TRP A 76 0.70 -6.28 12.71
N CYS A 77 -0.27 -5.85 11.90
CA CYS A 77 -0.73 -4.46 11.87
C CYS A 77 -1.33 -3.99 13.20
N VAL A 78 -2.07 -4.84 13.92
CA VAL A 78 -2.56 -4.52 15.27
C VAL A 78 -1.39 -4.23 16.21
N ARG A 79 -0.36 -5.09 16.22
CA ARG A 79 0.82 -4.91 17.07
C ARG A 79 1.63 -3.68 16.67
N TYR A 80 1.89 -3.51 15.37
CA TYR A 80 2.71 -2.44 14.82
C TYR A 80 2.07 -1.06 15.02
N THR A 81 0.76 -0.93 14.81
CA THR A 81 0.06 0.36 14.99
C THR A 81 -0.11 0.75 16.46
N ASN A 82 -0.10 -0.22 17.37
CA ASN A 82 -0.16 0.00 18.82
C ASN A 82 1.22 0.05 19.50
N TYR A 83 2.30 -0.27 18.79
CA TYR A 83 3.65 -0.14 19.32
C TYR A 83 3.91 1.30 19.82
N GLY A 84 4.39 1.43 21.07
CA GLY A 84 4.68 2.71 21.70
C GLY A 84 3.47 3.47 22.25
N LYS A 85 2.24 2.96 22.09
CA LYS A 85 1.08 3.50 22.81
C LYS A 85 1.03 2.88 24.21
N GLN A 86 0.86 3.70 25.24
CA GLN A 86 0.57 3.21 26.59
C GLN A 86 -0.76 2.45 26.55
N PRO A 87 -0.92 1.31 27.27
CA PRO A 87 -2.21 0.66 27.36
C PRO A 87 -3.21 1.65 27.95
N VAL A 88 -4.23 2.00 27.16
CA VAL A 88 -5.36 2.77 27.67
C VAL A 88 -6.10 1.84 28.62
N TYR A 89 -5.84 1.98 29.92
CA TYR A 89 -6.70 1.40 30.95
C TYR A 89 -8.07 2.09 30.81
N TYR A 90 -9.00 1.45 30.09
CA TYR A 90 -10.41 1.77 30.23
C TYR A 90 -10.80 1.32 31.64
N GLY A 91 -10.73 2.26 32.60
CA GLY A 91 -11.37 2.12 33.90
C GLY A 91 -12.87 1.90 33.67
N ASN A 92 -13.32 0.71 34.05
CA ASN A 92 -14.73 0.39 34.18
C ASN A 92 -15.29 1.21 35.37
N PRO A 93 -16.46 1.88 35.26
CA PRO A 93 -17.21 2.26 36.46
C PRO A 93 -17.64 1.03 37.27
#